data_AF-A0A2C1K6R6-F1
#
_entry.id   AF-A0A2C1K6R6-F1
#
_cell.length_a   1.000
_cell.length_b   1.000
_cell.length_c   1.000
_cell.angle_alpha   90.00
_cell.angle_beta   90.00
_cell.angle_gamma   90.00
#
_symmetry.space_group_name_H-M   'P 1'
#
loop_
_entity.id
_entity.type
_entity.pdbx_description
1 polymer ?
#
loop_
_entity_poly.entity_id
_entity_poly.type
_entity_poly.pdbx_seq_one_letter_code
_entity_poly.pdbx_strand_id
1 'polypeptide(L)'
;MNIPQIRLESTNAQISMETRKAVNQINQPKADMSIEQPKADLSIRTIQGKLTIDQSQARADVDLKSVFLRTEEFAQMGKQGLLVGIQRRAQEGEELMKIENSGNPISMQAKRNGQKPTKEFGIGFVPSVGSVKINYQPAVVETSITPNKPIISVRINKPVHDYQPGKVEISLAQRNNLNIEFETIDIMV
;
A
#
# COMPACT_ATOMS: atom_id res chain seq x y z
N MET A 1 19.21 29.87 120.69
CA MET A 1 18.38 28.70 121.09
C MET A 1 18.48 27.73 119.94
N ASN A 2 18.98 26.51 120.15
CA ASN A 2 19.27 25.58 119.05
C ASN A 2 17.99 24.89 118.59
N ILE A 3 17.53 25.21 117.37
CA ILE A 3 16.41 24.52 116.73
C ILE A 3 16.98 23.57 115.67
N PRO A 4 16.70 22.26 115.75
CA PRO A 4 17.11 21.34 114.71
C PRO A 4 16.26 21.55 113.44
N GLN A 5 16.92 21.64 112.29
CA GLN A 5 16.30 21.75 110.97
C GLN A 5 16.71 20.55 110.10
N ILE A 6 15.76 20.03 109.32
CA ILE A 6 16.01 19.00 108.32
C ILE A 6 16.12 19.70 106.95
N ARG A 7 17.24 19.48 106.26
CA ARG A 7 17.44 19.92 104.88
C ARG A 7 17.35 18.72 103.95
N LEU A 8 16.50 18.84 102.93
CA LEU A 8 16.30 17.82 101.91
C LEU A 8 16.86 18.34 100.59
N GLU A 9 17.85 17.63 100.05
CA GLU A 9 18.36 17.88 98.70
C GLU A 9 18.04 16.67 97.83
N SER A 10 17.06 16.85 96.93
CA SER A 10 16.65 15.81 96.00
C SER A 10 17.26 16.04 94.63
N THR A 11 17.84 14.98 94.09
CA THR A 11 18.28 14.91 92.70
C THR A 11 17.36 13.95 91.96
N ASN A 12 16.70 14.44 90.92
CA ASN A 12 15.77 13.63 90.12
C ASN A 12 16.53 12.61 89.25
N ALA A 13 15.88 11.49 88.96
CA ALA A 13 16.39 10.56 87.97
C ALA A 13 16.25 11.17 86.56
N GLN A 14 17.27 11.00 85.73
CA GLN A 14 17.26 11.42 84.33
C GLN A 14 17.43 10.20 83.43
N ILE A 15 16.53 10.05 82.47
CA ILE A 15 16.58 9.00 81.45
C ILE A 15 17.24 9.59 80.20
N SER A 16 18.15 8.84 79.60
CA SER A 16 18.71 9.11 78.29
C SER A 16 18.06 8.19 77.26
N MET A 17 17.79 8.71 76.07
CA MET A 17 17.20 7.98 74.97
C MET A 17 18.03 8.20 73.70
N GLU A 18 18.69 7.15 73.21
CA GLU A 18 19.32 7.14 71.90
C GLU A 18 18.36 6.50 70.90
N THR A 19 17.98 7.23 69.86
CA THR A 19 17.08 6.72 68.81
C THR A 19 17.81 6.65 67.47
N ARG A 20 17.90 5.44 66.93
CA ARG A 20 18.32 5.19 65.55
C ARG A 20 17.07 5.05 64.69
N LYS A 21 16.90 5.96 63.74
CA LYS A 21 15.76 5.96 62.82
C LYS A 21 15.82 4.74 61.92
N ALA A 22 14.65 4.17 61.61
CA ALA A 22 14.53 3.14 60.60
C ALA A 22 14.89 3.71 59.22
N VAL A 23 15.53 2.90 58.38
CA VAL A 23 15.83 3.24 56.98
C VAL A 23 15.05 2.27 56.10
N ASN A 24 14.35 2.83 55.12
CA ASN A 24 13.57 2.07 54.16
C ASN A 24 14.02 2.45 52.75
N GLN A 25 14.59 1.51 52.02
CA GLN A 25 15.06 1.71 50.66
C GLN A 25 14.32 0.75 49.73
N ILE A 26 13.55 1.31 48.79
CA ILE A 26 12.81 0.56 47.79
C ILE A 26 13.38 0.89 46.43
N ASN A 27 13.90 -0.12 45.73
CA ASN A 27 14.38 -0.01 44.36
C ASN A 27 13.48 -0.84 43.45
N GLN A 28 12.92 -0.23 42.39
CA GLN A 28 12.10 -0.92 41.40
C GLN A 28 12.86 -1.01 40.07
N PRO A 29 13.47 -2.17 39.74
CA PRO A 29 14.07 -2.36 38.43
C PRO A 29 13.00 -2.26 37.34
N LYS A 30 13.40 -1.75 36.17
CA LYS A 30 12.52 -1.70 34.99
C LYS A 30 12.21 -3.13 34.51
N ALA A 31 11.10 -3.30 33.81
CA ALA A 31 10.76 -4.56 33.15
C ALA A 31 11.69 -4.79 31.96
N ASP A 32 12.06 -6.05 31.72
CA ASP A 32 12.77 -6.44 30.50
C ASP A 32 11.75 -6.62 29.38
N MET A 33 11.91 -5.86 28.30
CA MET A 33 10.98 -5.85 27.17
C MET A 33 11.72 -6.22 25.88
N SER A 34 11.17 -7.16 25.13
CA SER A 34 11.57 -7.48 23.76
C SER A 34 10.39 -7.29 22.83
N ILE A 35 10.61 -6.56 21.73
CA ILE A 35 9.62 -6.32 20.68
C ILE A 35 10.21 -6.83 19.37
N GLU A 36 9.53 -7.78 18.75
CA GLU A 36 9.87 -8.30 17.43
C GLU A 36 8.74 -8.00 16.45
N GLN A 37 9.06 -7.45 15.28
CA GLN A 37 8.09 -7.17 14.21
C GLN A 37 8.36 -8.11 13.02
N PRO A 38 7.57 -9.19 12.87
CA PRO A 38 7.65 -10.03 11.69
C PRO A 38 7.30 -9.24 10.42
N LYS A 39 7.91 -9.63 9.29
CA LYS A 39 7.61 -9.03 7.98
C LYS A 39 6.16 -9.33 7.60
N ALA A 40 5.53 -8.42 6.86
CA ALA A 40 4.21 -8.65 6.27
C ALA A 40 4.28 -9.73 5.18
N ASP A 41 3.19 -10.49 5.04
CA ASP A 41 3.05 -11.44 3.94
C ASP A 41 2.64 -10.70 2.67
N LEU A 42 3.49 -10.79 1.64
CA LEU A 42 3.31 -10.13 0.36
C LEU A 42 3.02 -11.20 -0.70
N SER A 43 1.85 -11.09 -1.34
CA SER A 43 1.49 -11.90 -2.50
C SER A 43 1.31 -10.98 -3.70
N ILE A 44 2.12 -11.18 -4.74
CA ILE A 44 2.03 -10.46 -6.00
C ILE A 44 1.65 -11.45 -7.07
N ARG A 45 0.53 -11.19 -7.76
CA ARG A 45 0.07 -11.96 -8.91
C ARG A 45 0.01 -11.05 -10.12
N THR A 46 0.72 -11.44 -11.18
CA THR A 46 0.72 -10.67 -12.43
C THR A 46 -0.03 -11.45 -13.50
N ILE A 47 -1.09 -10.85 -14.04
CA ILE A 47 -1.77 -11.30 -15.25
C ILE A 47 -1.05 -10.64 -16.42
N GLN A 48 -0.41 -11.45 -17.27
CA GLN A 48 0.39 -10.95 -18.39
C GLN A 48 -0.47 -10.18 -19.39
N GLY A 49 0.11 -9.12 -19.96
CA GLY A 49 -0.50 -8.40 -21.07
C GLY A 49 -0.50 -9.24 -22.34
N LYS A 50 -1.41 -8.93 -23.26
CA LYS A 50 -1.59 -9.65 -24.53
C LYS A 50 -1.53 -8.68 -25.70
N LEU A 51 -0.57 -8.90 -26.60
CA LEU A 51 -0.49 -8.22 -27.89
C LEU A 51 -1.12 -9.09 -28.98
N THR A 52 -2.10 -8.55 -29.69
CA THR A 52 -2.72 -9.17 -30.86
C THR A 52 -2.45 -8.31 -32.08
N ILE A 53 -1.86 -8.91 -33.11
CA ILE A 53 -1.58 -8.26 -34.39
C ILE A 53 -2.32 -9.04 -35.48
N ASP A 54 -3.26 -8.38 -36.14
CA ASP A 54 -3.94 -8.92 -37.32
C ASP A 54 -3.38 -8.27 -38.58
N GLN A 55 -2.83 -9.09 -39.47
CA GLN A 55 -2.21 -8.70 -40.74
C GLN A 55 -2.96 -9.27 -41.95
N SER A 56 -4.18 -9.79 -41.76
CA SER A 56 -4.94 -10.48 -42.81
C SER A 56 -5.15 -9.59 -44.03
N GLN A 57 -5.54 -8.32 -43.82
CA GLN A 57 -5.68 -7.33 -44.90
C GLN A 57 -4.33 -6.99 -45.54
N ALA A 58 -3.30 -6.73 -44.73
CA ALA A 58 -1.98 -6.37 -45.25
C ALA A 58 -1.42 -7.46 -46.18
N ARG A 59 -1.62 -8.73 -45.81
CA ARG A 59 -1.26 -9.87 -46.66
C ARG A 59 -2.12 -9.95 -47.91
N ALA A 60 -3.43 -9.70 -47.80
CA ALA A 60 -4.31 -9.71 -48.96
C ALA A 60 -3.95 -8.63 -49.99
N ASP A 61 -3.50 -7.45 -49.53
CA ASP A 61 -3.09 -6.34 -50.40
C ASP A 61 -1.86 -6.68 -51.25
N VAL A 62 -0.91 -7.46 -50.70
CA VAL A 62 0.27 -7.96 -51.44
C VAL A 62 0.01 -9.29 -52.16
N ASP A 63 -1.26 -9.59 -52.44
CA ASP A 63 -1.74 -10.79 -53.13
C ASP A 63 -1.50 -12.12 -52.37
N LEU A 64 -1.14 -12.06 -51.08
CA LEU A 64 -1.03 -13.20 -50.15
C LEU A 64 -2.36 -13.47 -49.43
N LYS A 65 -3.46 -13.46 -50.19
CA LYS A 65 -4.82 -13.74 -49.72
C LYS A 65 -5.16 -15.24 -49.73
N SER A 66 -6.16 -15.63 -48.94
CA SER A 66 -6.69 -17.00 -48.98
C SER A 66 -7.42 -17.28 -50.30
N VAL A 67 -7.51 -18.55 -50.70
CA VAL A 67 -8.25 -18.97 -51.90
C VAL A 67 -9.74 -18.62 -51.79
N PHE A 68 -10.31 -18.66 -50.59
CA PHE A 68 -11.70 -18.27 -50.34
C PHE A 68 -11.94 -16.79 -50.62
N LEU A 69 -11.10 -15.92 -50.06
CA LEU A 69 -11.20 -14.46 -50.30
C LEU A 69 -11.01 -14.15 -51.78
N ARG A 70 -10.03 -14.80 -52.42
CA ARG A 70 -9.79 -14.63 -53.86
C ARG A 70 -11.00 -15.05 -54.71
N THR A 71 -11.63 -16.18 -54.37
CA THR A 71 -12.81 -16.68 -55.09
C THR A 71 -13.98 -15.72 -54.93
N GLU A 72 -14.20 -15.19 -53.73
CA GLU A 72 -15.25 -14.21 -53.45
C GLU A 72 -15.05 -12.92 -54.24
N GLU A 73 -13.84 -12.35 -54.23
CA GLU A 73 -13.50 -11.17 -55.01
C GLU A 73 -13.75 -11.39 -56.51
N PHE A 74 -13.30 -12.51 -57.08
CA PHE A 74 -13.53 -12.82 -58.48
C PHE A 74 -15.00 -13.04 -58.82
N ALA A 75 -15.77 -13.68 -57.93
CA ALA A 75 -17.21 -13.82 -58.11
C ALA A 75 -17.92 -12.46 -58.14
N GLN A 76 -17.53 -11.54 -57.25
CA GLN A 76 -18.05 -10.17 -57.23
C GLN A 76 -17.65 -9.40 -58.50
N MET A 77 -16.39 -9.49 -58.93
CA MET A 77 -15.94 -8.87 -60.19
C MET A 77 -16.68 -9.42 -61.40
N GLY A 78 -16.90 -10.74 -61.45
CA GLY A 78 -17.66 -11.39 -62.51
C GLY A 78 -19.12 -10.93 -62.54
N LYS A 79 -19.78 -10.83 -61.37
CA LYS A 79 -21.14 -10.28 -61.26
C LYS A 79 -21.20 -8.83 -61.75
N GLN A 80 -20.26 -7.98 -61.33
CA GLN A 80 -20.22 -6.59 -61.77
C GLN A 80 -19.99 -6.50 -63.29
N GLY A 81 -19.06 -7.28 -63.83
CA GLY A 81 -18.82 -7.36 -65.27
C GLY A 81 -20.05 -7.81 -66.07
N LEU A 82 -20.80 -8.78 -65.55
CA LEU A 82 -22.07 -9.22 -66.14
C LEU A 82 -23.08 -8.09 -66.17
N LEU A 83 -23.30 -7.39 -65.06
CA LEU A 83 -24.25 -6.28 -64.96
C LEU A 83 -23.89 -5.13 -65.93
N VAL A 84 -22.60 -4.76 -65.98
CA VAL A 84 -22.09 -3.77 -66.94
C VAL A 84 -22.32 -4.24 -68.38
N GLY A 85 -22.13 -5.52 -68.66
CA GLY A 85 -22.41 -6.12 -69.96
C GLY A 85 -23.89 -6.06 -70.34
N ILE A 86 -24.79 -6.41 -69.42
CA ILE A 86 -26.25 -6.32 -69.62
C ILE A 86 -26.65 -4.88 -69.89
N GLN A 87 -26.19 -3.93 -69.07
CA GLN A 87 -26.47 -2.51 -69.25
C GLN A 87 -26.01 -2.03 -70.63
N ARG A 88 -24.78 -2.37 -71.02
CA ARG A 88 -24.24 -2.01 -72.34
C ARG A 88 -25.10 -2.58 -73.47
N ARG A 89 -25.48 -3.85 -73.39
CA ARG A 89 -26.31 -4.50 -74.44
C ARG A 89 -27.71 -3.91 -74.53
N ALA A 90 -28.33 -3.59 -73.40
CA ALA A 90 -29.64 -2.94 -73.38
C ALA A 90 -29.58 -1.56 -74.04
N GLN A 91 -28.56 -0.75 -73.70
CA GLN A 91 -28.32 0.56 -74.31
C GLN A 91 -28.03 0.46 -75.82
N GLU A 92 -27.14 -0.44 -76.23
CA GLU A 92 -26.85 -0.69 -77.66
C GLU A 92 -28.10 -1.14 -78.42
N GLY A 93 -28.96 -1.95 -77.81
CA GLY A 93 -30.23 -2.39 -78.39
C GLY A 93 -31.23 -1.25 -78.54
N GLU A 94 -31.34 -0.38 -77.54
CA GLU A 94 -32.20 0.81 -77.60
C GLU A 94 -31.73 1.79 -78.69
N GLU A 95 -30.42 2.01 -78.83
CA GLU A 95 -29.82 2.81 -79.91
C GLU A 95 -30.19 2.26 -81.30
N LEU A 96 -30.21 0.93 -81.46
CA LEU A 96 -30.55 0.27 -82.73
C LEU A 96 -32.06 0.30 -83.05
N MET A 97 -32.92 0.23 -82.02
CA MET A 97 -34.37 0.38 -82.21
C MET A 97 -34.75 1.80 -82.67
N LYS A 98 -33.91 2.78 -82.39
CA LYS A 98 -34.10 4.21 -82.66
C LYS A 98 -33.33 4.71 -83.89
N ILE A 99 -32.96 3.82 -84.81
CA ILE A 99 -32.11 4.11 -85.98
C ILE A 99 -32.75 5.13 -86.95
N GLU A 100 -34.07 5.25 -86.93
CA GLU A 100 -34.85 6.23 -87.69
C GLU A 100 -34.55 7.69 -87.34
N ASN A 101 -33.93 7.95 -86.18
CA ASN A 101 -33.58 9.31 -85.72
C ASN A 101 -32.34 9.91 -86.42
N SER A 102 -32.07 9.52 -87.67
CA SER A 102 -31.00 10.06 -88.54
C SER A 102 -29.56 9.90 -88.02
N GLY A 103 -29.31 8.89 -87.17
CA GLY A 103 -27.98 8.55 -86.65
C GLY A 103 -27.36 7.30 -87.27
N ASN A 104 -26.05 7.09 -87.04
CA ASN A 104 -25.36 5.83 -87.37
C ASN A 104 -24.92 5.09 -86.08
N PRO A 105 -25.85 4.38 -85.40
CA PRO A 105 -25.59 3.73 -84.11
C PRO A 105 -24.46 2.69 -84.20
N ILE A 106 -24.35 1.95 -85.30
CA ILE A 106 -23.30 0.93 -85.51
C ILE A 106 -21.91 1.57 -85.45
N SER A 107 -21.71 2.71 -86.13
CA SER A 107 -20.42 3.41 -86.15
C SER A 107 -20.06 4.01 -84.78
N MET A 108 -21.06 4.52 -84.06
CA MET A 108 -20.86 5.06 -82.70
C MET A 108 -20.52 3.96 -81.69
N GLN A 109 -21.22 2.82 -81.75
CA GLN A 109 -20.93 1.64 -80.96
C GLN A 109 -19.52 1.10 -81.24
N ALA A 110 -19.13 1.00 -82.52
CA ALA A 110 -17.81 0.56 -82.92
C ALA A 110 -16.71 1.50 -82.38
N LYS A 111 -16.92 2.82 -82.42
CA LYS A 111 -15.99 3.80 -81.85
C LYS A 111 -15.84 3.65 -80.33
N ARG A 112 -16.97 3.48 -79.61
CA ARG A 112 -16.98 3.31 -78.15
C ARG A 112 -16.33 2.00 -77.69
N ASN A 113 -16.61 0.90 -78.39
CA ASN A 113 -16.08 -0.43 -78.06
C ASN A 113 -14.64 -0.63 -78.56
N GLY A 114 -14.22 0.11 -79.60
CA GLY A 114 -12.87 0.04 -80.16
C GLY A 114 -11.82 0.88 -79.42
N GLN A 115 -12.25 1.81 -78.56
CA GLN A 115 -11.36 2.63 -77.74
C GLN A 115 -11.14 1.96 -76.38
N LYS A 116 -9.87 1.73 -76.02
CA LYS A 116 -9.53 1.35 -74.65
C LYS A 116 -9.79 2.55 -73.74
N PRO A 117 -10.45 2.36 -72.58
CA PRO A 117 -10.58 3.45 -71.61
C PRO A 117 -9.18 3.93 -71.20
N THR A 118 -9.04 5.24 -71.05
CA THR A 118 -7.83 5.85 -70.50
C THR A 118 -7.59 5.26 -69.12
N LYS A 119 -6.40 4.69 -68.89
CA LYS A 119 -6.02 4.26 -67.56
C LYS A 119 -5.62 5.49 -66.76
N GLU A 120 -6.31 5.73 -65.66
CA GLU A 120 -5.88 6.74 -64.69
C GLU A 120 -4.65 6.22 -63.96
N PHE A 121 -3.62 7.06 -63.85
CA PHE A 121 -2.45 6.76 -63.04
C PHE A 121 -2.72 7.17 -61.60
N GLY A 122 -2.83 6.19 -60.70
CA GLY A 122 -2.96 6.41 -59.27
C GLY A 122 -1.69 5.95 -58.53
N ILE A 123 -1.24 6.76 -57.57
CA ILE A 123 -0.23 6.33 -56.59
C ILE A 123 -0.99 5.67 -55.43
N GLY A 124 -0.73 4.38 -55.21
CA GLY A 124 -1.27 3.61 -54.10
C GLY A 124 -0.17 3.01 -53.23
N PHE A 125 -0.41 2.92 -51.92
CA PHE A 125 0.47 2.20 -51.00
C PHE A 125 0.00 0.75 -50.90
N VAL A 126 0.92 -0.18 -51.13
CA VAL A 126 0.68 -1.62 -50.99
C VAL A 126 1.72 -2.18 -50.01
N PRO A 127 1.30 -2.73 -48.86
CA PRO A 127 -0.09 -2.84 -48.37
C PRO A 127 -0.69 -1.48 -48.00
N SER A 128 -2.02 -1.42 -47.96
CA SER A 128 -2.76 -0.20 -47.65
C SER A 128 -2.45 0.32 -46.24
N VAL A 129 -2.47 1.64 -46.07
CA VAL A 129 -2.21 2.27 -44.77
C VAL A 129 -3.28 1.83 -43.77
N GLY A 130 -2.86 1.32 -42.61
CA GLY A 130 -3.78 0.83 -41.58
C GLY A 130 -4.33 -0.58 -41.81
N SER A 131 -3.79 -1.32 -42.78
CA SER A 131 -4.10 -2.75 -43.03
C SER A 131 -3.64 -3.69 -41.91
N VAL A 132 -2.72 -3.26 -41.05
CA VAL A 132 -2.31 -3.96 -39.83
C VAL A 132 -3.12 -3.43 -38.66
N LYS A 133 -3.89 -4.31 -38.00
CA LYS A 133 -4.64 -3.96 -36.79
C LYS A 133 -3.89 -4.44 -35.57
N ILE A 134 -3.53 -3.51 -34.68
CA ILE A 134 -2.81 -3.80 -33.45
C ILE A 134 -3.76 -3.56 -32.29
N ASN A 135 -3.91 -4.57 -31.44
CA ASN A 135 -4.66 -4.49 -30.20
C ASN A 135 -3.79 -4.96 -29.03
N TYR A 136 -3.64 -4.14 -28.00
CA TYR A 136 -2.84 -4.45 -26.84
C TYR A 136 -3.71 -4.42 -25.58
N GLN A 137 -3.70 -5.52 -24.84
CA GLN A 137 -4.30 -5.64 -23.52
C GLN A 137 -3.17 -5.51 -22.50
N PRO A 138 -3.13 -4.44 -21.68
CA PRO A 138 -2.10 -4.26 -20.67
C PRO A 138 -2.09 -5.37 -19.62
N ALA A 139 -0.91 -5.58 -19.00
CA ALA A 139 -0.79 -6.47 -17.85
C ALA A 139 -1.52 -5.89 -16.63
N VAL A 140 -2.05 -6.77 -15.78
CA VAL A 140 -2.68 -6.40 -14.51
C VAL A 140 -1.86 -6.98 -13.37
N VAL A 141 -1.49 -6.14 -12.40
CA VAL A 141 -0.74 -6.56 -11.21
C VAL A 141 -1.66 -6.49 -10.00
N GLU A 142 -1.96 -7.65 -9.42
CA GLU A 142 -2.71 -7.78 -8.19
C GLU A 142 -1.71 -7.92 -7.04
N THR A 143 -1.78 -7.01 -6.06
CA THR A 143 -0.90 -7.03 -4.89
C THR A 143 -1.76 -7.17 -3.63
N SER A 144 -1.47 -8.19 -2.83
CA SER A 144 -2.09 -8.41 -1.53
C SER A 144 -1.02 -8.35 -0.44
N ILE A 145 -1.28 -7.56 0.60
CA ILE A 145 -0.37 -7.34 1.72
C ILE A 145 -1.11 -7.64 3.02
N THR A 146 -0.63 -8.62 3.77
CA THR A 146 -1.18 -8.98 5.08
C THR A 146 -0.18 -8.59 6.17
N PRO A 147 -0.49 -7.58 7.02
CA PRO A 147 0.40 -7.16 8.08
C PRO A 147 0.42 -8.19 9.22
N ASN A 148 1.62 -8.57 9.67
CA ASN A 148 1.82 -9.43 10.82
C ASN A 148 1.92 -8.60 12.11
N LYS A 149 1.31 -9.08 13.20
CA LYS A 149 1.31 -8.38 14.49
C LYS A 149 2.70 -8.45 15.14
N PRO A 150 3.13 -7.40 15.88
CA PRO A 150 4.35 -7.45 16.67
C PRO A 150 4.22 -8.47 17.80
N ILE A 151 5.31 -9.20 18.05
CA ILE A 151 5.46 -10.14 19.15
C ILE A 151 6.15 -9.37 20.29
N ILE A 152 5.41 -9.11 21.37
CA ILE A 152 5.88 -8.35 22.52
C ILE A 152 6.04 -9.31 23.70
N SER A 153 7.27 -9.48 24.17
CA SER A 153 7.59 -10.26 25.37
C SER A 153 8.01 -9.32 26.49
N VAL A 154 7.32 -9.38 27.63
CA VAL A 154 7.61 -8.53 28.80
C VAL A 154 7.85 -9.39 30.03
N ARG A 155 8.97 -9.18 30.71
CA ARG A 155 9.28 -9.76 32.02
C ARG A 155 9.28 -8.66 33.07
N ILE A 156 8.34 -8.74 34.01
CA ILE A 156 8.22 -7.77 35.10
C ILE A 156 9.21 -8.13 36.22
N ASN A 157 10.08 -7.19 36.55
CA ASN A 157 11.03 -7.33 37.66
C ASN A 157 10.37 -6.86 38.96
N LYS A 158 10.52 -7.64 40.05
CA LYS A 158 9.93 -7.31 41.35
C LYS A 158 10.71 -6.17 42.03
N PRO A 159 10.04 -5.31 42.82
CA PRO A 159 10.74 -4.33 43.64
C PRO A 159 11.62 -5.03 44.69
N VAL A 160 12.81 -4.50 44.86
CA VAL A 160 13.77 -4.89 45.89
C VAL A 160 13.60 -3.93 47.07
N HIS A 161 13.23 -4.47 48.22
CA HIS A 161 12.98 -3.71 49.43
C HIS A 161 14.03 -4.07 50.47
N ASP A 162 14.83 -3.10 50.86
CA ASP A 162 15.77 -3.20 51.98
C ASP A 162 15.24 -2.37 53.15
N TYR A 163 15.04 -3.02 54.29
CA TYR A 163 14.49 -2.43 55.50
C TYR A 163 15.44 -2.66 56.67
N GLN A 164 15.91 -1.54 57.23
CA GLN A 164 16.71 -1.53 58.45
C GLN A 164 15.83 -1.01 59.59
N PRO A 165 15.46 -1.87 60.55
CA PRO A 165 14.59 -1.47 61.65
C PRO A 165 15.28 -0.42 62.52
N GLY A 166 14.49 0.57 62.95
CA GLY A 166 14.94 1.53 63.95
C GLY A 166 15.11 0.87 65.31
N LYS A 167 15.98 1.45 66.13
CA LYS A 167 16.23 0.98 67.50
C LYS A 167 16.19 2.16 68.45
N VAL A 168 15.46 1.99 69.56
CA VAL A 168 15.46 2.94 70.68
C VAL A 168 16.16 2.28 71.85
N GLU A 169 17.21 2.91 72.35
CA GLU A 169 17.92 2.48 73.54
C GLU A 169 17.63 3.47 74.66
N ILE A 170 17.05 2.95 75.74
CA ILE A 170 16.68 3.74 76.92
C ILE A 170 17.63 3.35 78.05
N SER A 171 18.31 4.34 78.62
CA SER A 171 19.25 4.14 79.72
C SER A 171 19.05 5.18 80.82
N LEU A 172 19.51 4.89 82.03
CA LEU A 172 19.45 5.83 83.16
C LEU A 172 20.72 6.69 83.13
N ALA A 173 20.60 7.94 82.69
CA ALA A 173 21.70 8.90 82.67
C ALA A 173 22.09 9.36 84.08
N GLN A 174 21.09 9.52 84.95
CA GLN A 174 21.29 9.91 86.35
C GLN A 174 20.31 9.16 87.23
N ARG A 175 20.83 8.48 88.27
CA ARG A 175 19.98 7.84 89.28
C ARG A 175 19.46 8.89 90.25
N ASN A 176 18.20 8.78 90.64
CA ASN A 176 17.64 9.64 91.68
C ASN A 176 18.37 9.41 93.00
N ASN A 177 18.62 10.50 93.73
CA ASN A 177 19.19 10.46 95.06
C ASN A 177 18.50 11.50 95.93
N LEU A 178 18.27 11.18 97.20
CA LEU A 178 17.73 12.10 98.19
C LEU A 178 18.71 12.16 99.35
N ASN A 179 19.39 13.30 99.48
CA ASN A 179 20.26 13.55 100.62
C ASN A 179 19.45 14.26 101.72
N ILE A 180 19.58 13.76 102.95
CA ILE A 180 18.86 14.26 104.13
C ILE A 180 19.91 14.63 105.17
N GLU A 181 20.04 15.93 105.42
CA GLU A 181 20.98 16.46 106.40
C GLU A 181 20.22 17.10 107.55
N PHE A 182 20.74 16.89 108.77
CA PHE A 182 20.18 17.45 109.99
C PHE A 182 21.14 18.53 110.49
N GLU A 183 20.78 19.79 110.28
CA GLU A 183 21.58 20.94 110.70
C GLU A 183 20.93 21.62 111.91
N THR A 184 21.74 22.15 112.82
CA THR A 184 21.26 22.97 113.94
C THR A 184 21.60 24.42 113.63
N ILE A 185 20.58 25.26 113.44
CA ILE A 185 20.79 26.69 113.20
C ILE A 185 20.75 27.40 114.55
N ASP A 186 21.80 28.16 114.83
CA ASP A 186 21.86 29.02 116.00
C ASP A 186 21.33 30.40 115.61
N ILE A 187 20.09 30.68 116.02
CA ILE A 187 19.46 31.98 115.80
C ILE A 187 19.92 32.91 116.92
N MET A 188 20.81 33.86 116.62
CA MET A 188 21.09 34.99 117.51
C MET A 188 19.88 35.94 117.50
N VAL A 189 19.36 36.26 118.68
CA VAL A 189 18.31 37.26 118.91
C VAL A 189 18.94 38.64 119.01
#